data_AF-A0A1I2EA69-F1
#
_entry.id   AF-A0A1I2EA69-F1
#
_cell.length_a   1.000
_cell.length_b   1.000
_cell.length_c   1.000
_cell.angle_alpha   90.00
_cell.angle_beta   90.00
_cell.angle_gamma   90.00
#
_symmetry.space_group_name_H-M   'P 1'
#
loop_
_entity.id
_entity.type
_entity.pdbx_description
1 polymer ?
#
loop_
_entity_poly.entity_id
_entity_poly.type
_entity_poly.pdbx_seq_one_letter_code
_entity_poly.pdbx_strand_id
1 'polypeptide(L)'
;MSEYTTAQTQILSFIEARFPQASIETGQDIFSLGYINSLFAMELVMFIEKTFGLTIPNDELRIDNFRTVEAMADLVARRSVPVSVD
;
A
#
# COMPACT_ATOMS: atom_id res chain seq x y z
N MET A 1 -16.69 13.80 -0.19
CA MET A 1 -15.25 13.49 -0.29
C MET A 1 -15.01 12.39 0.71
N SER A 2 -14.65 11.18 0.27
CA SER A 2 -14.39 10.07 1.21
C SER A 2 -13.25 10.48 2.15
N GLU A 3 -13.43 10.29 3.45
CA GLU A 3 -12.41 10.53 4.46
C GLU A 3 -11.39 9.39 4.41
N TYR A 4 -10.39 9.52 3.53
CA TYR A 4 -9.27 8.57 3.47
C TYR A 4 -8.21 8.92 4.52
N THR A 5 -7.54 7.90 5.04
CA THR A 5 -6.36 8.10 5.89
C THR A 5 -5.21 8.70 5.08
N THR A 6 -4.24 9.31 5.77
CA THR A 6 -3.01 9.80 5.12
C THR A 6 -2.30 8.68 4.36
N ALA A 7 -2.25 7.47 4.92
CA ALA A 7 -1.63 6.32 4.28
C ALA A 7 -2.34 5.93 2.99
N GLN A 8 -3.67 5.81 3.03
CA GLN A 8 -4.49 5.53 1.84
C GLN A 8 -4.26 6.58 0.74
N THR A 9 -4.25 7.86 1.12
CA THR A 9 -4.06 8.97 0.16
C THR A 9 -2.70 8.89 -0.52
N GLN A 10 -1.62 8.67 0.24
CA GLN A 10 -0.26 8.59 -0.31
C GLN A 10 -0.06 7.36 -1.19
N ILE A 11 -0.60 6.21 -0.78
CA ILE A 11 -0.52 4.96 -1.55
C ILE A 11 -1.32 5.08 -2.85
N LEU A 12 -2.56 5.58 -2.77
CA LEU A 12 -3.40 5.80 -3.95
C LEU A 12 -2.72 6.75 -4.94
N SER A 13 -2.19 7.88 -4.44
CA SER A 13 -1.46 8.85 -5.27
C SER A 13 -0.26 8.23 -6.00
N PHE A 14 0.48 7.34 -5.34
CA PHE A 14 1.61 6.63 -5.95
C PHE A 14 1.16 5.70 -7.08
N ILE A 15 0.08 4.95 -6.87
CA ILE A 15 -0.44 4.02 -7.88
C ILE A 15 -1.04 4.79 -9.06
N GLU A 16 -1.83 5.83 -8.82
CA GLU A 16 -2.41 6.68 -9.87
C GLU A 16 -1.35 7.43 -10.68
N ALA A 17 -0.25 7.86 -10.04
CA ALA A 17 0.88 8.46 -10.77
C ALA A 17 1.52 7.47 -11.77
N ARG A 18 1.49 6.17 -11.46
CA ARG A 18 2.02 5.12 -12.35
C ARG A 18 1.01 4.67 -13.40
N PHE A 19 -0.28 4.74 -13.08
CA PHE A 19 -1.40 4.29 -13.90
C PHE A 19 -2.51 5.35 -13.98
N PRO A 20 -2.27 6.51 -14.61
CA PRO A 20 -3.23 7.63 -14.60
C PRO A 20 -4.56 7.33 -15.30
N GLN A 21 -4.57 6.33 -16.18
CA GLN A 21 -5.79 5.84 -16.84
C GLN A 21 -6.65 4.92 -15.96
N ALA A 22 -6.13 4.50 -14.81
CA ALA A 22 -6.84 3.64 -13.88
C ALA A 22 -7.54 4.47 -12.80
N SER A 23 -8.86 4.39 -12.74
CA SER A 23 -9.60 4.81 -11.55
C SER A 23 -9.58 3.65 -10.56
N ILE A 24 -8.90 3.85 -9.43
CA ILE A 24 -8.69 2.81 -8.42
C ILE A 24 -9.45 3.19 -7.15
N GLU A 25 -10.34 2.32 -6.70
CA GLU A 25 -10.97 2.44 -5.38
C GLU A 25 -10.11 1.79 -4.29
N THR A 26 -10.25 2.22 -3.05
CA THR A 26 -9.36 1.77 -1.97
C THR A 26 -9.46 0.28 -1.65
N GLY A 27 -10.65 -0.30 -1.85
CA GLY A 27 -10.93 -1.73 -1.70
C GLY A 27 -10.76 -2.54 -2.98
N GLN A 28 -10.37 -1.92 -4.09
CA GLN A 28 -10.22 -2.61 -5.37
C GLN A 28 -8.94 -3.45 -5.40
N ASP A 29 -9.06 -4.69 -5.88
CA ASP A 29 -7.89 -5.55 -6.13
C ASP A 29 -7.08 -4.97 -7.30
N ILE A 30 -5.93 -4.38 -7.00
CA ILE A 30 -5.09 -3.74 -8.01
C ILE A 30 -4.43 -4.75 -8.96
N PHE A 31 -4.19 -5.99 -8.51
CA PHE A 31 -3.61 -7.05 -9.34
C PHE A 31 -4.60 -7.58 -10.37
N SER A 32 -5.90 -7.55 -10.05
CA SER A 32 -6.97 -7.92 -10.98
C SER A 32 -7.07 -6.99 -12.20
N LEU A 33 -6.45 -5.82 -12.14
CA LEU A 33 -6.55 -4.78 -13.18
C LEU A 33 -5.64 -5.05 -14.39
N GLY A 34 -4.76 -6.06 -14.30
CA GLY A 34 -4.02 -6.62 -15.43
C GLY A 34 -2.80 -5.81 -15.89
N TYR A 35 -2.57 -4.63 -15.34
CA TYR A 35 -1.38 -3.80 -15.62
C TYR A 35 -0.35 -3.79 -14.47
N ILE A 36 -0.68 -4.37 -13.31
CA ILE A 36 0.26 -4.54 -12.20
C ILE A 36 1.11 -5.79 -12.43
N ASN A 37 2.43 -5.64 -12.28
CA ASN A 37 3.40 -6.74 -12.42
C ASN A 37 4.27 -6.89 -11.16
N SER A 38 5.09 -7.94 -11.12
CA SER A 38 5.96 -8.24 -9.97
C SER A 38 7.00 -7.14 -9.68
N LEU A 39 7.44 -6.40 -10.69
CA LEU A 39 8.38 -5.30 -10.51
C LEU A 39 7.70 -4.14 -9.78
N PHE A 40 6.49 -3.76 -10.23
CA PHE A 40 5.73 -2.71 -9.58
C PHE A 40 5.35 -3.08 -8.14
N ALA A 41 5.04 -4.35 -7.88
CA ALA A 41 4.81 -4.81 -6.52
C ALA A 41 6.03 -4.56 -5.60
N MET A 42 7.25 -4.77 -6.09
CA MET A 42 8.47 -4.46 -5.32
C MET A 42 8.68 -2.95 -5.17
N GLU A 43 8.36 -2.15 -6.20
CA GLU A 43 8.38 -0.68 -6.11
C GLU A 43 7.40 -0.16 -5.05
N LEU A 44 6.22 -0.79 -4.95
CA LEU A 44 5.19 -0.48 -3.96
C LEU A 44 5.65 -0.79 -2.54
N VAL A 45 6.29 -1.95 -2.32
CA VAL A 45 6.93 -2.30 -1.04
C VAL A 45 7.95 -1.23 -0.65
N MET A 46 8.88 -0.90 -1.56
CA MET A 46 9.91 0.11 -1.30
C MET A 46 9.32 1.50 -1.04
N PHE A 47 8.24 1.87 -1.75
CA PHE A 47 7.54 3.13 -1.54
C PHE A 47 6.96 3.20 -0.13
N ILE A 48 6.27 2.16 0.32
CA ILE A 48 5.67 2.09 1.66
C ILE A 48 6.76 2.20 2.73
N GLU A 49 7.81 1.39 2.65
CA GLU A 49 8.91 1.41 3.62
C GLU A 49 9.56 2.79 3.75
N LYS A 50 9.88 3.43 2.62
CA LYS A 50 10.52 4.76 2.59
C LYS A 50 9.59 5.88 3.05
N THR A 51 8.32 5.84 2.65
CA THR A 51 7.36 6.92 2.94
C THR A 51 6.96 6.93 4.40
N PHE A 52 6.80 5.76 5.01
CA PHE A 52 6.34 5.63 6.39
C PHE A 52 7.46 5.30 7.39
N GLY A 53 8.70 5.19 6.92
CA GLY A 53 9.87 4.92 7.77
C GLY A 53 9.81 3.58 8.49
N LEU A 54 9.28 2.55 7.81
CA LEU A 54 9.07 1.21 8.36
C LEU A 54 9.82 0.15 7.55
N THR A 55 9.96 -1.04 8.12
CA THR A 55 10.46 -2.23 7.42
C THR A 55 9.38 -3.30 7.39
N ILE A 56 9.12 -3.85 6.20
CA ILE A 56 8.16 -4.93 6.01
C ILE A 56 8.91 -6.26 6.11
N PRO A 57 8.57 -7.12 7.10
CA PRO A 57 9.24 -8.39 7.27
C PRO A 57 8.79 -9.38 6.19
N ASN A 58 9.63 -10.37 5.89
CA ASN A 58 9.40 -11.31 4.78
C ASN A 58 8.08 -12.10 4.89
N ASP A 59 7.58 -12.33 6.10
CA ASP A 59 6.31 -13.01 6.36
C ASP A 59 5.08 -12.13 6.07
N GLU A 60 5.23 -10.81 6.05
CA GLU A 60 4.21 -9.84 5.63
C GLU A 60 4.32 -9.51 4.12
N LEU A 61 5.36 -9.99 3.41
CA LEU A 61 5.50 -9.88 1.94
C LEU A 61 4.56 -10.87 1.21
N ARG A 62 3.28 -10.79 1.53
CA ARG A 62 2.22 -11.62 0.97
C ARG A 62 1.30 -10.75 0.13
N ILE A 63 0.91 -11.24 -1.04
CA ILE A 63 0.04 -10.50 -1.97
C ILE A 63 -1.23 -9.95 -1.30
N ASP A 64 -1.77 -10.66 -0.31
CA ASP A 64 -2.97 -10.23 0.43
C ASP A 64 -2.78 -8.87 1.13
N ASN A 65 -1.57 -8.57 1.62
CA ASN A 65 -1.24 -7.27 2.24
C ASN A 65 -1.05 -6.13 1.23
N PHE A 66 -0.90 -6.45 -0.06
CA PHE A 66 -0.69 -5.46 -1.13
C PHE A 66 -1.83 -5.42 -2.14
N ARG A 67 -2.86 -6.25 -1.94
CA ARG A 67 -3.95 -6.45 -2.91
C ARG A 67 -4.80 -5.19 -3.09
N THR A 68 -5.03 -4.46 -2.02
CA THR A 68 -5.87 -3.25 -2.01
C THR A 68 -5.16 -2.13 -1.26
N VAL A 69 -5.55 -0.88 -1.51
CA VAL A 69 -5.03 0.29 -0.78
C VAL A 69 -5.40 0.21 0.70
N GLU A 70 -6.57 -0.33 1.03
CA GLU A 70 -6.98 -0.61 2.41
C GLU A 70 -6.03 -1.59 3.10
N ALA A 71 -5.72 -2.73 2.49
CA ALA A 71 -4.83 -3.72 3.08
C ALA A 71 -3.42 -3.16 3.33
N MET A 72 -2.93 -2.33 2.40
CA MET A 72 -1.63 -1.65 2.56
C MET A 72 -1.65 -0.60 3.66
N ALA A 73 -2.73 0.19 3.76
CA ALA A 73 -2.89 1.16 4.84
C ALA A 73 -2.99 0.47 6.21
N ASP A 74 -3.67 -0.67 6.29
CA ASP A 74 -3.73 -1.49 7.50
C ASP A 74 -2.35 -2.05 7.86
N LEU A 75 -1.57 -2.50 6.86
CA LEU A 75 -0.18 -2.92 7.08
C LEU A 75 0.63 -1.76 7.67
N VAL A 76 0.56 -0.57 7.09
CA VAL A 76 1.24 0.62 7.62
C VAL A 76 0.80 0.89 9.06
N ALA A 77 -0.50 0.91 9.33
CA ALA A 77 -1.02 1.16 10.68
C ALA A 77 -0.49 0.15 11.70
N ARG A 78 -0.50 -1.16 11.39
CA ARG A 78 0.03 -2.21 12.27
C ARG A 78 1.53 -2.04 12.57
N ARG A 79 2.28 -1.47 11.64
CA ARG A 79 3.76 -1.32 11.73
C ARG A 79 4.20 0.05 12.25
N SER A 80 3.35 1.07 12.16
CA SER A 80 3.59 2.42 12.64
C SER A 80 3.15 2.65 14.10
N VAL A 81 2.40 1.73 14.71
CA VAL A 81 2.15 1.80 16.16
C VAL A 81 3.49 1.57 16.87
N PRO A 82 4.02 2.56 17.62
CA PRO A 82 5.18 2.33 18.46
C PRO A 82 4.78 1.25 19.47
N VAL A 83 5.50 0.13 19.48
CA VAL A 83 5.44 -0.81 20.58
C VAL A 83 5.78 -0.01 21.83
N SER A 84 4.74 0.36 22.59
CA SER A 84 4.92 0.95 23.90
C SER A 84 5.47 -0.16 24.76
N VAL A 85 6.80 -0.21 24.87
CA VAL A 85 7.48 -0.97 25.90
C VAL A 85 7.25 -0.22 27.21
N ASP A 86 6.44 -0.82 28.07
CA ASP A 86 6.36 -0.48 29.51
C ASP A 86 7.51 -1.20 30.24
#